data_AF-A0A423VXI7-F1
#
_entry.id   AF-A0A423VXI7-F1
#
_cell.length_a   1.000
_cell.length_b   1.000
_cell.length_c   1.000
_cell.angle_alpha   90.00
_cell.angle_beta   90.00
_cell.angle_gamma   90.00
#
_symmetry.space_group_name_H-M   'P 1'
#
loop_
_entity.id
_entity.type
_entity.pdbx_description
1 polymer ?
#
loop_
_entity_poly.entity_id
_entity_poly.type
_entity_poly.pdbx_seq_one_letter_code
_entity_poly.pdbx_strand_id
1 'polypeptide(L)'
;MGHVGDTPSRKWYHWYSPDDTKEEKKLILKLDFLIVPYAFVLYWVKYIDQSNINNAYVSGLSDELNFNGNQLVQFQTIFVVGNVLGLLPFIYLFPRVPMHLLVPTLDLGWGVFTLLQYRAQSYSEIMAYRFLVSIFEASYFPGVHFVLGSWYKSHEIGRRGGTFYVGLTLGTLTASLLQAAATTYLDGRNGLPGWRWLFIINAIITLPLALLGYFIWPGTPAKPNRFVMSEHDLELARSRVERQGSRVQSVPFSWSLISRIFRDWRFYILVIWDTFFFNTSANSAAFLLWIKSLRRYDTATMNNLAAISPALGIAFVLLINYSADLWVSRPTAITIASAFNFTGLVILAIWDVPEAAKWFAFSVSYSAVAVSSVLYGWANVILKDNIEERALTLILMTAISTSTNAWIPLLVYPTVESPRFPKGYVYSAVMVVCLVIMTYIVSLLFGSDG
;
A
#
# COMPACT_ATOMS: atom_id res chain seq x y z
N MET A 1 33.38 -15.81 -29.08
CA MET A 1 32.02 -15.26 -28.87
C MET A 1 31.37 -16.11 -27.79
N GLY A 2 31.41 -15.65 -26.54
CA GLY A 2 30.97 -16.43 -25.39
C GLY A 2 29.45 -16.38 -25.25
N HIS A 3 28.83 -17.55 -25.19
CA HIS A 3 27.43 -17.74 -24.84
C HIS A 3 27.14 -17.06 -23.49
N VAL A 4 26.26 -16.05 -23.50
CA VAL A 4 25.61 -15.55 -22.29
C VAL A 4 24.75 -16.70 -21.80
N GLY A 5 25.21 -17.38 -20.75
CA GLY A 5 24.52 -18.51 -20.17
C GLY A 5 23.12 -18.09 -19.72
N ASP A 6 22.12 -18.85 -20.18
CA ASP A 6 20.81 -18.90 -19.56
C ASP A 6 21.00 -19.02 -18.05
N THR A 7 20.63 -17.97 -17.31
CA THR A 7 20.58 -18.06 -15.86
C THR A 7 19.39 -18.99 -15.56
N PRO A 8 19.61 -20.18 -14.97
CA PRO A 8 18.52 -21.11 -14.74
C PRO A 8 17.48 -20.42 -13.87
N SER A 9 16.22 -20.44 -14.34
CA SER A 9 15.04 -20.01 -13.60
C SER A 9 15.13 -20.56 -12.16
N ARG A 10 15.41 -19.67 -11.21
CA ARG A 10 15.65 -20.05 -9.82
C ARG A 10 14.33 -20.56 -9.24
N LYS A 11 14.33 -21.81 -8.77
CA LYS A 11 13.16 -22.39 -8.10
C LYS A 11 12.74 -21.52 -6.90
N TRP A 12 11.43 -21.37 -6.72
CA TRP A 12 10.83 -20.45 -5.75
C TRP A 12 11.25 -20.68 -4.28
N TYR A 13 11.77 -21.86 -3.95
CA TYR A 13 12.16 -22.28 -2.60
C TYR A 13 13.58 -21.85 -2.16
N HIS A 14 14.48 -21.44 -3.06
CA HIS A 14 15.87 -21.13 -2.67
C HIS A 14 16.01 -19.69 -2.14
N TRP A 15 16.19 -19.53 -0.82
CA TRP A 15 16.30 -18.22 -0.14
C TRP A 15 17.61 -17.45 -0.42
N TYR A 16 18.69 -18.16 -0.76
CA TYR A 16 20.02 -17.59 -1.03
C TYR A 16 20.50 -17.90 -2.45
N SER A 17 21.40 -17.07 -2.99
CA SER A 17 22.12 -17.37 -4.21
C SER A 17 23.07 -18.56 -3.99
N PRO A 18 23.25 -19.46 -4.97
CA PRO A 18 24.30 -20.47 -4.94
C PRO A 18 25.70 -19.86 -4.73
N ASP A 19 25.89 -18.64 -5.25
CA ASP A 19 27.15 -17.89 -5.23
C ASP A 19 27.40 -17.10 -3.92
N ASP A 20 26.43 -17.05 -2.99
CA ASP A 20 26.61 -16.29 -1.74
C ASP A 20 27.52 -17.07 -0.77
N THR A 21 28.60 -16.43 -0.32
CA THR A 21 29.50 -17.00 0.69
C THR A 21 28.80 -17.17 2.05
N LYS A 22 29.39 -17.94 2.98
CA LYS A 22 28.84 -18.12 4.34
C LYS A 22 28.66 -16.79 5.08
N GLU A 23 29.57 -15.85 4.87
CA GLU A 23 29.52 -14.50 5.45
C GLU A 23 28.42 -13.65 4.82
N GLU A 24 28.26 -13.73 3.50
CA GLU A 24 27.17 -13.03 2.80
C GLU A 24 25.79 -13.53 3.27
N LYS A 25 25.63 -14.84 3.46
CA LYS A 25 24.38 -15.42 4.00
C LYS A 25 24.08 -14.94 5.42
N LYS A 26 25.10 -14.80 6.26
CA LYS A 26 24.95 -14.27 7.62
C LYS A 26 24.54 -12.79 7.61
N LEU A 27 25.13 -12.00 6.71
CA LEU A 27 24.75 -10.60 6.50
C LEU A 27 23.30 -10.47 6.02
N ILE A 28 22.89 -11.26 5.01
CA ILE A 28 21.52 -11.28 4.50
C ILE A 28 20.53 -11.63 5.60
N LEU A 29 20.80 -12.66 6.39
CA LEU A 29 19.96 -13.03 7.54
C LEU A 29 19.85 -11.90 8.54
N LYS A 30 20.97 -11.28 8.90
CA LYS A 30 20.98 -10.14 9.83
C LYS A 30 20.11 -9.00 9.29
N LEU A 31 20.25 -8.63 8.02
CA LEU A 31 19.43 -7.60 7.38
C LEU A 31 17.95 -8.01 7.32
N ASP A 32 17.66 -9.28 7.02
CA ASP A 32 16.30 -9.80 6.96
C ASP A 32 15.61 -9.67 8.30
N PHE A 33 16.27 -10.03 9.40
CA PHE A 33 15.73 -9.89 10.75
C PHE A 33 15.55 -8.44 11.22
N LEU A 34 16.32 -7.49 10.67
CA LEU A 34 16.25 -6.08 11.07
C LEU A 34 15.23 -5.30 10.24
N ILE A 35 15.27 -5.45 8.92
CA ILE A 35 14.50 -4.62 7.98
C ILE A 35 13.10 -5.19 7.80
N VAL A 36 12.95 -6.50 7.56
CA VAL A 36 11.67 -7.08 7.14
C VAL A 36 10.62 -7.06 8.27
N PRO A 37 10.91 -7.54 9.50
CA PRO A 37 9.95 -7.45 10.60
C PRO A 37 9.55 -6.02 10.96
N TYR A 38 10.53 -5.10 11.01
CA TYR A 38 10.26 -3.70 11.33
C TYR A 38 9.37 -3.05 10.28
N ALA A 39 9.70 -3.24 8.99
CA ALA A 39 8.90 -2.73 7.89
C ALA A 39 7.50 -3.38 7.86
N PHE A 40 7.40 -4.67 8.14
CA PHE A 40 6.11 -5.36 8.20
C PHE A 40 5.20 -4.81 9.31
N VAL A 41 5.72 -4.70 10.54
CA VAL A 41 4.93 -4.27 11.69
C VAL A 41 4.48 -2.82 11.56
N LEU A 42 5.35 -1.91 11.12
CA LEU A 42 4.96 -0.52 10.92
C LEU A 42 3.95 -0.35 9.78
N TYR A 43 4.08 -1.10 8.69
CA TYR A 43 3.10 -1.07 7.61
C TYR A 43 1.74 -1.62 8.07
N TRP A 44 1.76 -2.72 8.84
CA TRP A 44 0.57 -3.26 9.49
C TRP A 44 -0.13 -2.20 10.36
N VAL A 45 0.61 -1.49 11.21
CA VAL A 45 0.09 -0.44 12.10
C VAL A 45 -0.43 0.79 11.33
N LYS A 46 0.21 1.16 10.21
CA LYS A 46 -0.29 2.24 9.32
C LYS A 46 -1.61 1.89 8.65
N TYR A 47 -1.76 0.65 8.17
CA TYR A 47 -3.03 0.22 7.59
C TYR A 47 -4.14 0.03 8.64
N ILE A 48 -3.77 -0.27 9.89
CA ILE A 48 -4.71 -0.19 11.00
C ILE A 48 -5.28 1.23 11.12
N ASP A 49 -4.41 2.24 11.12
CA ASP A 49 -4.84 3.65 11.21
C ASP A 49 -5.75 4.09 10.06
N GLN A 50 -5.37 3.79 8.82
CA GLN A 50 -6.16 4.16 7.64
C GLN A 50 -7.55 3.52 7.66
N SER A 51 -7.63 2.25 8.08
CA SER A 51 -8.91 1.54 8.19
C SER A 51 -9.73 1.97 9.41
N ASN A 52 -9.07 2.35 10.51
CA ASN A 52 -9.72 2.78 11.75
C ASN A 52 -10.64 3.99 11.53
N ILE A 53 -10.37 4.84 10.54
CA ILE A 53 -11.24 5.98 10.25
C ILE A 53 -12.62 5.56 9.76
N ASN A 54 -12.68 4.63 8.82
CA ASN A 54 -13.95 4.17 8.27
C ASN A 54 -14.75 3.45 9.35
N ASN A 55 -14.05 2.66 10.17
CA ASN A 55 -14.58 1.95 11.33
C ASN A 55 -15.09 2.94 12.42
N ALA A 56 -14.31 3.98 12.74
CA ALA A 56 -14.64 5.01 13.73
C ALA A 56 -15.83 5.86 13.27
N TYR A 57 -15.87 6.23 11.98
CA TYR A 57 -16.96 6.97 11.36
C TYR A 57 -18.31 6.31 11.61
N VAL A 58 -18.38 4.98 11.37
CA VAL A 58 -19.62 4.24 11.58
C VAL A 58 -19.92 3.97 13.06
N SER A 59 -18.91 4.05 13.93
CA SER A 59 -18.98 3.73 15.37
C SER A 59 -19.17 4.93 16.29
N GLY A 60 -19.57 6.09 15.74
CA GLY A 60 -20.00 7.27 16.52
C GLY A 60 -19.19 8.55 16.28
N LEU A 61 -18.05 8.49 15.59
CA LEU A 61 -17.26 9.67 15.21
C LEU A 61 -18.09 10.67 14.39
N SER A 62 -18.90 10.14 13.45
CA SER A 62 -19.77 10.97 12.61
C SER A 62 -20.78 11.77 13.42
N ASP A 63 -21.35 11.15 14.45
CA ASP A 63 -22.44 11.73 15.25
C ASP A 63 -21.90 12.74 16.26
N GLU A 64 -20.74 12.46 16.86
CA GLU A 64 -20.10 13.34 17.85
C GLU A 64 -19.48 14.60 17.24
N LEU A 65 -18.85 14.49 16.08
CA LEU A 65 -18.20 15.62 15.38
C LEU A 65 -19.12 16.30 14.36
N ASN A 66 -20.40 15.91 14.30
CA ASN A 66 -21.40 16.43 13.37
C ASN A 66 -20.94 16.40 11.91
N PHE A 67 -20.49 15.24 11.44
CA PHE A 67 -20.15 15.04 10.02
C PHE A 67 -21.41 15.23 9.16
N ASN A 68 -21.30 16.06 8.13
CA ASN A 68 -22.39 16.43 7.24
C ASN A 68 -22.03 16.19 5.78
N GLY A 69 -23.01 15.78 4.99
CA GLY A 69 -22.88 15.70 3.53
C GLY A 69 -21.73 14.78 3.10
N ASN A 70 -20.78 15.32 2.33
CA ASN A 70 -19.64 14.60 1.75
C ASN A 70 -18.36 14.66 2.59
N GLN A 71 -18.47 15.05 3.87
CA GLN A 71 -17.33 15.29 4.73
C GLN A 71 -16.49 14.03 5.03
N LEU A 72 -17.05 12.82 4.98
CA LEU A 72 -16.27 11.58 5.09
C LEU A 72 -15.32 11.41 3.90
N VAL A 73 -15.81 11.61 2.68
CA VAL A 73 -14.96 11.47 1.49
C VAL A 73 -13.94 12.60 1.43
N GLN A 74 -14.31 13.83 1.82
CA GLN A 74 -13.35 14.93 1.99
C GLN A 74 -12.27 14.60 3.05
N PHE A 75 -12.64 13.92 4.13
CA PHE A 75 -11.73 13.47 5.17
C PHE A 75 -10.77 12.36 4.69
N GLN A 76 -11.23 11.47 3.80
CA GLN A 76 -10.36 10.52 3.11
C GLN A 76 -9.44 11.22 2.09
N THR A 77 -9.96 12.19 1.34
CA THR A 77 -9.20 12.96 0.34
C THR A 77 -8.08 13.77 0.97
N ILE A 78 -8.30 14.45 2.10
CA ILE A 78 -7.25 15.28 2.72
C ILE A 78 -6.04 14.43 3.13
N PHE A 79 -6.25 13.16 3.48
CA PHE A 79 -5.17 12.21 3.67
C PHE A 79 -4.41 11.99 2.37
N VAL A 80 -5.06 11.65 1.25
CA VAL A 80 -4.35 11.46 -0.03
C VAL A 80 -3.59 12.72 -0.45
N VAL A 81 -4.19 13.90 -0.28
CA VAL A 81 -3.54 15.20 -0.59
C VAL A 81 -2.30 15.40 0.27
N GLY A 82 -2.38 15.19 1.59
CA GLY A 82 -1.23 15.28 2.49
C GLY A 82 -0.13 14.28 2.12
N ASN A 83 -0.51 13.10 1.62
CA ASN A 83 0.43 12.05 1.23
C ASN A 83 1.24 12.47 -0.01
N VAL A 84 0.53 12.96 -1.04
CA VAL A 84 1.15 13.45 -2.28
C VAL A 84 2.05 14.67 -1.99
N LEU A 85 1.58 15.62 -1.16
CA LEU A 85 2.38 16.78 -0.79
C LEU A 85 3.61 16.40 0.04
N GLY A 86 3.47 15.44 0.96
CA GLY A 86 4.58 14.92 1.75
C GLY A 86 5.62 14.20 0.90
N LEU A 87 5.22 13.50 -0.17
CA LEU A 87 6.14 12.74 -1.02
C LEU A 87 7.25 13.62 -1.64
N LEU A 88 6.91 14.84 -2.07
CA LEU A 88 7.82 15.78 -2.75
C LEU A 88 9.08 16.14 -1.93
N PRO A 89 8.97 16.67 -0.69
CA PRO A 89 10.15 16.97 0.13
C PRO A 89 10.92 15.72 0.51
N PHE A 90 10.26 14.57 0.73
CA PHE A 90 10.95 13.36 1.18
C PHE A 90 11.84 12.73 0.10
N ILE A 91 11.45 12.81 -1.18
CA ILE A 91 12.31 12.43 -2.30
C ILE A 91 13.64 13.21 -2.27
N TYR A 92 13.59 14.50 -1.92
CA TYR A 92 14.79 15.33 -1.80
C TYR A 92 15.60 15.04 -0.52
N LEU A 93 14.94 14.66 0.58
CA LEU A 93 15.56 14.40 1.88
C LEU A 93 16.25 13.02 1.95
N PHE A 94 15.73 11.98 1.31
CA PHE A 94 16.27 10.61 1.39
C PHE A 94 17.78 10.47 1.13
N PRO A 95 18.37 11.09 0.10
CA PRO A 95 19.83 11.00 -0.10
C PRO A 95 20.62 11.86 0.90
N ARG A 96 20.00 12.89 1.49
CA ARG A 96 20.68 13.90 2.32
C ARG A 96 20.67 13.56 3.80
N VAL A 97 19.60 12.97 4.31
CA VAL A 97 19.45 12.67 5.74
C VAL A 97 19.66 11.17 5.96
N PRO A 98 20.37 10.76 7.04
CA PRO A 98 20.47 9.34 7.40
C PRO A 98 19.08 8.73 7.61
N MET A 99 18.78 7.64 6.88
CA MET A 99 17.47 6.97 6.93
C MET A 99 17.13 6.39 8.31
N HIS A 100 18.14 6.06 9.13
CA HIS A 100 17.96 5.58 10.51
C HIS A 100 17.51 6.67 11.49
N LEU A 101 17.62 7.95 11.13
CA LEU A 101 17.02 9.05 11.89
C LEU A 101 15.72 9.52 11.24
N LEU A 102 15.70 9.60 9.90
CA LEU A 102 14.57 10.14 9.17
C LEU A 102 13.30 9.30 9.36
N VAL A 103 13.35 7.99 9.10
CA VAL A 103 12.16 7.12 9.17
C VAL A 103 11.57 7.10 10.58
N PRO A 104 12.36 6.82 11.65
CA PRO A 104 11.84 6.80 13.01
C PRO A 104 11.28 8.16 13.49
N THR A 105 11.88 9.28 13.08
CA THR A 105 11.39 10.62 13.44
C THR A 105 10.04 10.92 12.78
N LEU A 106 9.87 10.50 11.54
CA LEU A 106 8.60 10.65 10.83
C LEU A 106 7.54 9.73 11.42
N ASP A 107 7.88 8.51 11.78
CA ASP A 107 6.96 7.59 12.46
C ASP A 107 6.58 8.07 13.87
N LEU A 108 7.49 8.75 14.57
CA LEU A 108 7.20 9.38 15.86
C LEU A 108 6.24 10.56 15.68
N GLY A 109 6.47 11.43 14.69
CA GLY A 109 5.56 12.52 14.34
C GLY A 109 4.17 11.98 13.97
N TRP A 110 4.13 10.96 13.12
CA TRP A 110 2.91 10.23 12.76
C TRP A 110 2.17 9.71 13.99
N GLY A 111 2.84 8.99 14.90
CA GLY A 111 2.24 8.46 16.12
C GLY A 111 1.71 9.54 17.08
N VAL A 112 2.41 10.67 17.20
CA VAL A 112 1.96 11.80 18.03
C VAL A 112 0.69 12.43 17.45
N PHE A 113 0.64 12.73 16.16
CA PHE A 113 -0.57 13.30 15.55
C PHE A 113 -1.72 12.30 15.51
N THR A 114 -1.43 11.00 15.39
CA THR A 114 -2.43 9.94 15.58
C THR A 114 -3.01 9.95 16.99
N LEU A 115 -2.18 10.11 18.03
CA LEU A 115 -2.69 10.27 19.38
C LEU A 115 -3.56 11.52 19.50
N LEU A 116 -3.14 12.66 18.96
CA LEU A 116 -3.91 13.91 19.06
C LEU A 116 -5.33 13.82 18.45
N GLN A 117 -5.57 12.90 17.51
CA GLN A 117 -6.92 12.66 16.96
C GLN A 117 -7.93 12.22 18.03
N TYR A 118 -7.54 11.54 19.12
CA TYR A 118 -8.49 11.16 20.18
C TYR A 118 -9.14 12.39 20.85
N ARG A 119 -8.44 13.54 20.85
CA ARG A 119 -8.87 14.76 21.53
C ARG A 119 -9.74 15.66 20.64
N ALA A 120 -9.82 15.40 19.35
CA ALA A 120 -10.55 16.25 18.41
C ALA A 120 -12.00 16.48 18.88
N GLN A 121 -12.41 17.75 18.88
CA GLN A 121 -13.76 18.18 19.27
C GLN A 121 -14.55 18.72 18.07
N SER A 122 -13.90 18.95 16.93
CA SER A 122 -14.55 19.43 15.70
C SER A 122 -14.05 18.72 14.45
N TYR A 123 -14.87 18.78 13.39
CA TYR A 123 -14.51 18.29 12.05
C TYR A 123 -13.20 18.94 11.53
N SER A 124 -13.04 20.25 11.72
CA SER A 124 -11.85 20.98 11.27
C SER A 124 -10.57 20.54 11.99
N GLU A 125 -10.66 20.27 13.30
CA GLU A 125 -9.53 19.78 14.09
C GLU A 125 -9.08 18.38 13.64
N ILE A 126 -10.03 17.45 13.48
CA ILE A 126 -9.69 16.08 13.05
C ILE A 126 -9.11 16.09 11.63
N MET A 127 -9.62 16.96 10.73
CA MET A 127 -9.04 17.16 9.40
C MET A 127 -7.59 17.65 9.46
N ALA A 128 -7.29 18.62 10.33
CA ALA A 128 -5.93 19.16 10.48
C ALA A 128 -4.96 18.09 10.98
N TYR A 129 -5.34 17.32 12.00
CA TYR A 129 -4.54 16.19 12.48
C TYR A 129 -4.34 15.15 11.37
N ARG A 130 -5.40 14.84 10.61
CA ARG A 130 -5.32 13.86 9.52
C ARG A 130 -4.36 14.27 8.40
N PHE A 131 -4.35 15.56 8.06
CA PHE A 131 -3.43 16.12 7.09
C PHE A 131 -1.97 15.96 7.55
N LEU A 132 -1.68 16.28 8.82
CA LEU A 132 -0.35 16.14 9.39
C LEU A 132 0.10 14.68 9.45
N VAL A 133 -0.75 13.78 9.94
CA VAL A 133 -0.53 12.33 9.92
C VAL A 133 -0.11 11.88 8.52
N SER A 134 -0.83 12.33 7.49
CA SER A 134 -0.53 11.94 6.12
C SER A 134 0.82 12.44 5.60
N ILE A 135 1.21 13.67 5.94
CA ILE A 135 2.53 14.20 5.58
C ILE A 135 3.62 13.31 6.18
N PHE A 136 3.54 12.98 7.47
CA PHE A 136 4.55 12.13 8.11
C PHE A 136 4.57 10.71 7.53
N GLU A 137 3.41 10.19 7.14
CA GLU A 137 3.29 8.85 6.55
C GLU A 137 3.82 8.74 5.11
N ALA A 138 3.77 9.83 4.33
CA ALA A 138 4.13 9.87 2.90
C ALA A 138 5.51 9.29 2.59
N SER A 139 6.47 9.50 3.49
CA SER A 139 7.85 9.05 3.34
C SER A 139 8.04 7.54 3.49
N TYR A 140 7.09 6.85 4.12
CA TYR A 140 7.32 5.52 4.66
C TYR A 140 7.49 4.50 3.55
N PHE A 141 6.49 4.41 2.66
CA PHE A 141 6.49 3.46 1.55
C PHE A 141 7.74 3.61 0.65
N PRO A 142 8.06 4.79 0.08
CA PRO A 142 9.26 4.96 -0.72
C PRO A 142 10.55 4.85 0.11
N GLY A 143 10.54 5.23 1.39
CA GLY A 143 11.68 5.13 2.28
C GLY A 143 12.10 3.68 2.57
N VAL A 144 11.14 2.79 2.82
CA VAL A 144 11.38 1.35 2.97
C VAL A 144 11.94 0.76 1.67
N HIS A 145 11.36 1.10 0.52
CA HIS A 145 11.83 0.62 -0.79
C HIS A 145 13.24 1.14 -1.11
N PHE A 146 13.56 2.37 -0.72
CA PHE A 146 14.90 2.93 -0.87
C PHE A 146 15.94 2.19 -0.03
N VAL A 147 15.60 1.85 1.21
CA VAL A 147 16.47 1.05 2.09
C VAL A 147 16.62 -0.38 1.56
N LEU A 148 15.52 -1.03 1.16
CA LEU A 148 15.57 -2.36 0.53
C LEU A 148 16.45 -2.37 -0.72
N GLY A 149 16.30 -1.37 -1.60
CA GLY A 149 17.11 -1.21 -2.80
C GLY A 149 18.58 -0.91 -2.53
N SER A 150 18.92 -0.38 -1.35
CA SER A 150 20.30 -0.07 -0.98
C SER A 150 21.07 -1.28 -0.43
N TRP A 151 20.37 -2.25 0.18
CA TRP A 151 20.98 -3.40 0.85
C TRP A 151 20.87 -4.71 0.07
N TYR A 152 19.80 -4.88 -0.70
CA TYR A 152 19.48 -6.15 -1.36
C TYR A 152 19.67 -6.11 -2.87
N LYS A 153 19.99 -7.27 -3.45
CA LYS A 153 20.06 -7.47 -4.90
C LYS A 153 18.65 -7.43 -5.51
N SER A 154 18.51 -7.07 -6.79
CA SER A 154 17.18 -6.93 -7.42
C SER A 154 16.29 -8.18 -7.32
N HIS A 155 16.88 -9.39 -7.35
CA HIS A 155 16.14 -10.65 -7.21
C HIS A 155 15.79 -11.01 -5.75
N GLU A 156 16.44 -10.37 -4.77
CA GLU A 156 16.19 -10.55 -3.33
C GLU A 156 15.02 -9.66 -2.87
N ILE A 157 14.81 -8.50 -3.50
CA ILE A 157 13.81 -7.50 -3.10
C ILE A 157 12.38 -8.02 -3.25
N GLY A 158 12.04 -8.70 -4.36
CA GLY A 158 10.65 -9.08 -4.67
C GLY A 158 9.97 -9.91 -3.57
N ARG A 159 10.68 -10.89 -3.00
CA ARG A 159 10.13 -11.76 -1.93
C ARG A 159 9.92 -11.00 -0.62
N ARG A 160 10.88 -10.14 -0.26
CA ARG A 160 10.85 -9.32 0.97
C ARG A 160 9.80 -8.22 0.88
N GLY A 161 9.68 -7.61 -0.30
CA GLY A 161 8.59 -6.69 -0.64
C GLY A 161 7.22 -7.37 -0.54
N GLY A 162 7.09 -8.62 -1.01
CA GLY A 162 5.87 -9.41 -0.84
C GLY A 162 5.47 -9.58 0.63
N THR A 163 6.41 -9.94 1.52
CA THR A 163 6.14 -10.03 2.97
C THR A 163 5.67 -8.70 3.55
N PHE A 164 6.31 -7.59 3.16
CA PHE A 164 5.90 -6.25 3.55
C PHE A 164 4.45 -5.96 3.14
N TYR A 165 4.07 -6.28 1.91
CA TYR A 165 2.71 -6.06 1.40
C TYR A 165 1.62 -6.84 2.13
N VAL A 166 1.93 -8.01 2.70
CA VAL A 166 0.96 -8.76 3.55
C VAL A 166 0.50 -7.92 4.74
N GLY A 167 1.34 -7.01 5.23
CA GLY A 167 1.01 -6.09 6.32
C GLY A 167 -0.20 -5.20 6.01
N LEU A 168 -0.44 -4.86 4.73
CA LEU A 168 -1.61 -4.08 4.30
C LEU A 168 -2.91 -4.81 4.62
N THR A 169 -3.05 -6.02 4.09
CA THR A 169 -4.30 -6.77 4.22
C THR A 169 -4.52 -7.24 5.66
N LEU A 170 -3.45 -7.65 6.34
CA LEU A 170 -3.52 -8.00 7.75
C LEU A 170 -3.87 -6.79 8.61
N GLY A 171 -3.39 -5.59 8.25
CA GLY A 171 -3.66 -4.35 8.97
C GLY A 171 -5.13 -3.97 8.89
N THR A 172 -5.69 -3.97 7.69
CA THR A 172 -7.12 -3.70 7.47
C THR A 172 -8.02 -4.72 8.17
N LEU A 173 -7.68 -6.01 8.12
CA LEU A 173 -8.39 -7.06 8.85
C LEU A 173 -8.37 -6.81 10.37
N THR A 174 -7.17 -6.55 10.91
CA THR A 174 -6.97 -6.32 12.34
C THR A 174 -7.71 -5.06 12.80
N ALA A 175 -7.74 -4.01 11.99
CA ALA A 175 -8.44 -2.76 12.30
C ALA A 175 -9.93 -2.96 12.57
N SER A 176 -10.60 -3.73 11.69
CA SER A 176 -12.03 -4.02 11.84
C SER A 176 -12.32 -4.86 13.08
N LEU A 177 -11.48 -5.86 13.39
CA LEU A 177 -11.60 -6.66 14.61
C LEU A 177 -11.29 -5.85 15.87
N LEU A 178 -10.28 -4.98 15.82
CA LEU A 178 -9.90 -4.11 16.93
C LEU A 178 -10.99 -3.08 17.22
N GLN A 179 -11.63 -2.52 16.18
CA GLN A 179 -12.82 -1.67 16.35
C GLN A 179 -13.95 -2.41 17.03
N ALA A 180 -14.26 -3.63 16.59
CA ALA A 180 -15.32 -4.41 17.20
C ALA A 180 -15.04 -4.63 18.69
N ALA A 181 -13.82 -5.04 19.04
CA ALA A 181 -13.41 -5.24 20.42
C ALA A 181 -13.42 -3.93 21.25
N ALA A 182 -12.90 -2.82 20.70
CA ALA A 182 -12.90 -1.54 21.39
C ALA A 182 -14.33 -1.05 21.67
N THR A 183 -15.25 -1.25 20.72
CA THR A 183 -16.65 -0.88 20.90
C THR A 183 -17.34 -1.76 21.95
N THR A 184 -17.05 -3.06 21.99
CA THR A 184 -17.65 -3.96 22.98
C THR A 184 -17.13 -3.75 24.40
N TYR A 185 -15.81 -3.52 24.56
CA TYR A 185 -15.16 -3.59 25.88
C TYR A 185 -14.65 -2.25 26.42
N LEU A 186 -14.48 -1.23 25.56
CA LEU A 186 -13.89 0.06 25.93
C LEU A 186 -14.87 1.22 25.77
N ASP A 187 -16.04 1.01 25.19
CA ASP A 187 -17.03 2.06 25.06
C ASP A 187 -17.53 2.53 26.43
N GLY A 188 -17.50 3.86 26.65
CA GLY A 188 -17.80 4.49 27.93
C GLY A 188 -16.71 4.36 29.01
N ARG A 189 -15.64 3.60 28.76
CA ARG A 189 -14.55 3.43 29.74
C ARG A 189 -13.75 4.73 29.86
N ASN A 190 -13.58 5.21 31.10
CA ASN A 190 -13.01 6.53 31.41
C ASN A 190 -13.76 7.72 30.76
N GLY A 191 -15.05 7.55 30.43
CA GLY A 191 -15.85 8.59 29.77
C GLY A 191 -15.47 8.84 28.31
N LEU A 192 -14.68 7.95 27.69
CA LEU A 192 -14.30 8.04 26.30
C LEU A 192 -15.13 7.07 25.44
N PRO A 193 -15.70 7.51 24.32
CA PRO A 193 -16.34 6.63 23.35
C PRO A 193 -15.34 5.65 22.73
N GLY A 194 -15.84 4.47 22.33
CA GLY A 194 -15.03 3.38 21.79
C GLY A 194 -14.15 3.77 20.59
N TRP A 195 -14.58 4.72 19.77
CA TRP A 195 -13.81 5.18 18.61
C TRP A 195 -12.53 5.94 19.00
N ARG A 196 -12.54 6.71 20.10
CA ARG A 196 -11.35 7.46 20.57
C ARG A 196 -10.26 6.52 21.08
N TRP A 197 -10.65 5.40 21.68
CA TRP A 197 -9.73 4.38 22.15
C TRP A 197 -8.89 3.76 21.04
N LEU A 198 -9.36 3.77 19.80
CA LEU A 198 -8.62 3.20 18.66
C LEU A 198 -7.40 4.04 18.32
N PHE A 199 -7.55 5.35 18.29
CA PHE A 199 -6.45 6.27 18.07
C PHE A 199 -5.42 6.17 19.19
N ILE A 200 -5.87 5.96 20.43
CA ILE A 200 -5.01 5.74 21.59
C ILE A 200 -4.25 4.41 21.47
N ILE A 201 -4.94 3.29 21.20
CA ILE A 201 -4.31 1.97 21.04
C ILE A 201 -3.31 1.99 19.88
N ASN A 202 -3.69 2.62 18.76
CA ASN A 202 -2.81 2.74 17.61
C ASN A 202 -1.53 3.52 17.95
N ALA A 203 -1.65 4.64 18.67
CA ALA A 203 -0.50 5.41 19.14
C ALA A 203 0.36 4.65 20.15
N ILE A 204 -0.24 3.87 21.07
CA ILE A 204 0.49 3.04 22.04
C ILE A 204 1.32 1.97 21.35
N ILE A 205 0.84 1.39 20.25
CA ILE A 205 1.60 0.42 19.46
C ILE A 205 2.70 1.15 18.65
N THR A 206 2.36 2.29 18.08
CA THR A 206 3.24 3.06 17.18
C THR A 206 4.43 3.68 17.87
N LEU A 207 4.23 4.41 18.98
CA LEU A 207 5.28 5.24 19.59
C LEU A 207 6.49 4.40 20.06
N PRO A 208 6.31 3.23 20.72
CA PRO A 208 7.43 2.35 21.05
C PRO A 208 8.13 1.80 19.81
N LEU A 209 7.40 1.47 18.75
CA LEU A 209 7.99 1.00 17.49
C LEU A 209 8.80 2.09 16.80
N ALA A 210 8.32 3.34 16.81
CA ALA A 210 9.07 4.48 16.31
C ALA A 210 10.37 4.67 17.11
N LEU A 211 10.31 4.62 18.44
CA LEU A 211 11.50 4.72 19.29
C LEU A 211 12.50 3.56 19.06
N LEU A 212 11.99 2.34 18.94
CA LEU A 212 12.78 1.15 18.62
C LEU A 212 13.41 1.24 17.22
N GLY A 213 12.77 1.97 16.30
CA GLY A 213 13.31 2.29 14.97
C GLY A 213 14.69 2.93 14.99
N TYR A 214 14.96 3.82 15.93
CA TYR A 214 16.28 4.46 16.06
C TYR A 214 17.39 3.45 16.35
N PHE A 215 17.06 2.34 17.02
CA PHE A 215 18.02 1.32 17.44
C PHE A 215 18.11 0.14 16.48
N ILE A 216 17.04 -0.19 15.75
CA ILE A 216 16.98 -1.39 14.88
C ILE A 216 17.21 -1.05 13.41
N TRP A 217 16.77 0.12 12.94
CA TRP A 217 16.81 0.43 11.52
C TRP A 217 18.25 0.64 11.03
N PRO A 218 18.75 -0.15 10.05
CA PRO A 218 20.16 -0.13 9.66
C PRO A 218 20.55 1.10 8.83
N GLY A 219 19.59 1.89 8.35
CA GLY A 219 19.85 3.04 7.47
C GLY A 219 20.23 2.60 6.06
N THR A 220 21.19 3.30 5.44
CA THR A 220 21.75 2.91 4.13
C THR A 220 23.24 2.60 4.24
N PRO A 221 23.85 1.81 3.34
CA PRO A 221 25.30 1.55 3.38
C PRO A 221 26.18 2.81 3.26
N ALA A 222 25.62 3.89 2.70
CA ALA A 222 26.25 5.20 2.62
C ALA A 222 26.18 5.97 3.96
N LYS A 223 25.07 5.83 4.70
CA LYS A 223 24.83 6.47 6.01
C LYS A 223 24.26 5.43 7.00
N PRO A 224 25.11 4.48 7.44
CA PRO A 224 24.64 3.33 8.19
C PRO A 224 24.39 3.67 9.66
N ASN A 225 23.51 2.91 10.28
CA ASN A 225 23.37 2.91 11.73
C ASN A 225 24.51 2.09 12.36
N ARG A 226 25.47 2.78 12.98
CA ARG A 226 26.64 2.16 13.62
C ARG A 226 26.30 1.32 14.86
N PHE A 227 25.10 1.47 15.43
CA PHE A 227 24.66 0.62 16.54
C PHE A 227 24.40 -0.83 16.10
N VAL A 228 24.06 -1.04 14.82
CA VAL A 228 23.61 -2.34 14.31
C VAL A 228 24.56 -2.93 13.28
N MET A 229 25.21 -2.08 12.49
CA MET A 229 26.08 -2.50 11.38
C MET A 229 27.56 -2.32 11.74
N SER A 230 28.34 -3.40 11.59
CA SER A 230 29.81 -3.36 11.73
C SER A 230 30.47 -2.87 10.44
N GLU A 231 31.71 -2.37 10.51
CA GLU A 231 32.47 -1.96 9.31
C GLU A 231 32.67 -3.12 8.32
N HIS A 232 32.91 -4.33 8.84
CA HIS A 232 33.00 -5.54 8.03
C HIS A 232 31.69 -5.86 7.27
N ASP A 233 30.53 -5.67 7.91
CA ASP A 233 29.22 -5.86 7.28
C ASP A 233 29.01 -4.85 6.13
N LEU A 234 29.51 -3.63 6.30
CA LEU A 234 29.39 -2.55 5.31
C LEU A 234 30.28 -2.77 4.10
N GLU A 235 31.52 -3.23 4.30
CA GLU A 235 32.44 -3.59 3.21
C GLU A 235 31.90 -4.78 2.41
N LEU A 236 31.36 -5.78 3.10
CA LEU A 236 30.72 -6.92 2.46
C LEU A 236 29.46 -6.50 1.68
N ALA A 237 28.62 -5.61 2.23
CA ALA A 237 27.47 -5.07 1.52
C ALA A 237 27.88 -4.28 0.27
N ARG A 238 28.88 -3.39 0.37
CA ARG A 238 29.37 -2.59 -0.76
C ARG A 238 29.94 -3.46 -1.88
N SER A 239 30.79 -4.42 -1.52
CA SER A 239 31.38 -5.35 -2.50
C SER A 239 30.31 -6.22 -3.19
N ARG A 240 29.26 -6.65 -2.47
CA ARG A 240 28.14 -7.40 -3.08
C ARG A 240 27.39 -6.58 -4.12
N VAL A 241 27.18 -5.29 -3.90
CA VAL A 241 26.45 -4.44 -4.84
C VAL A 241 27.34 -4.01 -6.01
N GLU A 242 28.62 -3.72 -5.76
CA GLU A 242 29.61 -3.43 -6.82
C GLU A 242 29.82 -4.60 -7.77
N ARG A 243 29.84 -5.85 -7.27
CA ARG A 243 29.90 -7.08 -8.09
C ARG A 243 28.75 -7.22 -9.08
N GLN A 244 27.63 -6.53 -8.86
CA GLN A 244 26.46 -6.59 -9.73
C GLN A 244 26.47 -5.54 -10.85
N GLY A 245 27.49 -4.68 -10.91
CA GLY A 245 27.55 -3.54 -11.86
C GLY A 245 26.54 -2.42 -11.56
N SER A 246 25.64 -2.64 -10.61
CA SER A 246 24.76 -1.64 -10.02
C SER A 246 25.60 -0.71 -9.16
N ARG A 247 26.13 0.38 -9.73
CA ARG A 247 26.69 1.44 -8.88
C ARG A 247 25.58 1.90 -7.94
N VAL A 248 25.79 1.75 -6.62
CA VAL A 248 25.04 2.50 -5.60
C VAL A 248 25.47 3.97 -5.67
N GLN A 249 25.35 4.58 -6.85
CA GLN A 249 25.27 6.02 -6.90
C GLN A 249 23.85 6.33 -6.50
N SER A 250 23.72 6.92 -5.32
CA SER A 250 22.54 7.69 -4.91
C SER A 250 21.95 8.32 -6.16
N VAL A 251 20.79 7.83 -6.62
CA VAL A 251 20.20 8.27 -7.89
C VAL A 251 20.20 9.79 -7.86
N PRO A 252 21.10 10.47 -8.59
CA PRO A 252 21.07 11.91 -8.57
C PRO A 252 19.76 12.22 -9.27
N PHE A 253 18.87 12.93 -8.58
CA PHE A 253 17.68 13.48 -9.20
C PHE A 253 18.15 14.39 -10.33
N SER A 254 18.30 13.82 -11.53
CA SER A 254 18.76 14.53 -12.70
C SER A 254 17.54 14.89 -13.51
N TRP A 255 17.31 16.20 -13.65
CA TRP A 255 16.27 16.73 -14.52
C TRP A 255 16.37 16.19 -15.96
N SER A 256 17.58 15.80 -16.40
CA SER A 256 17.77 15.15 -17.71
C SER A 256 17.15 13.75 -17.77
N LEU A 257 17.20 12.96 -16.69
CA LEU A 257 16.61 11.62 -16.63
C LEU A 257 15.08 11.72 -16.64
N ILE A 258 14.52 12.67 -15.89
CA ILE A 258 13.08 12.97 -15.89
C ILE A 258 12.62 13.36 -17.29
N SER A 259 13.32 14.29 -17.94
CA SER A 259 13.00 14.72 -19.29
C SER A 259 13.05 13.56 -20.30
N ARG A 260 13.97 12.61 -20.12
CA ARG A 260 14.06 11.40 -20.95
C ARG A 260 12.87 10.47 -20.74
N ILE A 261 12.45 10.24 -19.49
CA ILE A 261 11.29 9.41 -19.15
C ILE A 261 10.00 9.99 -19.75
N PHE A 262 9.80 11.30 -19.61
CA PHE A 262 8.65 11.98 -20.21
C PHE A 262 8.67 11.99 -21.75
N ARG A 263 9.79 11.66 -22.39
CA ARG A 263 9.85 11.49 -23.85
C ARG A 263 9.61 10.05 -24.28
N ASP A 264 9.65 9.08 -23.37
CA ASP A 264 9.38 7.69 -23.68
C ASP A 264 7.87 7.45 -23.80
N TRP A 265 7.43 6.93 -24.94
CA TRP A 265 6.03 6.56 -25.17
C TRP A 265 5.58 5.43 -24.23
N ARG A 266 6.50 4.55 -23.80
CA ARG A 266 6.23 3.44 -22.86
C ARG A 266 5.74 3.97 -21.52
N PHE A 267 6.28 5.11 -21.07
CA PHE A 267 5.90 5.76 -19.82
C PHE A 267 4.40 6.07 -19.79
N TYR A 268 3.88 6.69 -20.85
CA TYR A 268 2.46 7.09 -20.92
C TYR A 268 1.51 5.88 -20.88
N ILE A 269 1.86 4.78 -21.55
CA ILE A 269 1.05 3.56 -21.52
C ILE A 269 1.02 2.97 -20.12
N LEU A 270 2.17 2.88 -19.45
CA LEU A 270 2.27 2.36 -18.09
C LEU A 270 1.51 3.22 -17.08
N VAL A 271 1.58 4.56 -17.21
CA VAL A 271 0.83 5.49 -16.36
C VAL A 271 -0.67 5.36 -16.55
N ILE A 272 -1.16 5.29 -17.80
CA ILE A 272 -2.59 5.13 -18.08
C ILE A 272 -3.09 3.79 -17.56
N TRP A 273 -2.31 2.73 -17.77
CA TRP A 273 -2.63 1.38 -17.31
C TRP A 273 -2.73 1.30 -15.78
N ASP A 274 -1.75 1.87 -15.07
CA ASP A 274 -1.73 1.96 -13.61
C ASP A 274 -2.85 2.88 -13.08
N THR A 275 -3.18 3.95 -13.80
CA THR A 275 -4.29 4.84 -13.44
C THR A 275 -5.63 4.11 -13.49
N PHE A 276 -5.88 3.30 -14.52
CA PHE A 276 -7.09 2.48 -14.57
C PHE A 276 -7.13 1.50 -13.40
N PHE A 277 -6.01 0.84 -13.10
CA PHE A 277 -5.89 -0.07 -11.98
C PHE A 277 -6.30 0.58 -10.65
N PHE A 278 -5.75 1.76 -10.32
CA PHE A 278 -6.08 2.48 -9.08
C PHE A 278 -7.53 2.94 -8.95
N ASN A 279 -8.28 2.99 -10.07
CA ASN A 279 -9.68 3.42 -10.11
C ASN A 279 -10.68 2.26 -10.24
N THR A 280 -10.19 1.01 -10.28
CA THR A 280 -11.04 -0.18 -10.38
C THR A 280 -11.71 -0.59 -9.06
N SER A 281 -11.22 -0.13 -7.92
CA SER A 281 -11.75 -0.50 -6.60
C SER A 281 -12.89 0.41 -6.16
N ALA A 282 -13.88 -0.15 -5.46
CA ALA A 282 -14.88 0.63 -4.75
C ALA A 282 -14.26 1.43 -3.59
N ASN A 283 -14.91 2.52 -3.17
CA ASN A 283 -14.48 3.29 -2.00
C ASN A 283 -14.37 2.37 -0.75
N SER A 284 -13.28 2.49 0.00
CA SER A 284 -12.97 1.64 1.15
C SER A 284 -14.01 1.71 2.29
N ALA A 285 -14.80 2.78 2.38
CA ALA A 285 -15.90 2.91 3.33
C ALA A 285 -17.22 2.31 2.84
N ALA A 286 -17.38 2.01 1.54
CA ALA A 286 -18.67 1.67 0.95
C ALA A 286 -19.30 0.41 1.58
N PHE A 287 -18.50 -0.60 1.91
CA PHE A 287 -18.98 -1.83 2.56
C PHE A 287 -19.50 -1.56 3.97
N LEU A 288 -18.73 -0.84 4.79
CA LEU A 288 -19.12 -0.45 6.15
C LEU A 288 -20.39 0.42 6.15
N LEU A 289 -20.47 1.38 5.23
CA LEU A 289 -21.64 2.24 5.09
C LEU A 289 -22.89 1.46 4.67
N TRP A 290 -22.75 0.46 3.80
CA TRP A 290 -23.84 -0.45 3.45
C TRP A 290 -24.30 -1.28 4.65
N ILE A 291 -23.38 -1.90 5.41
CA ILE A 291 -23.78 -2.67 6.60
C ILE A 291 -24.47 -1.76 7.63
N LYS A 292 -23.98 -0.52 7.84
CA LYS A 292 -24.63 0.48 8.70
C LYS A 292 -26.05 0.79 8.24
N SER A 293 -26.28 0.86 6.93
CA SER A 293 -27.61 1.15 6.37
C SER A 293 -28.65 0.07 6.65
N LEU A 294 -28.24 -1.16 6.95
CA LEU A 294 -29.16 -2.27 7.28
C LEU A 294 -29.82 -2.10 8.66
N ARG A 295 -29.28 -1.25 9.55
CA ARG A 295 -29.83 -0.90 10.89
C ARG A 295 -30.23 -2.09 11.79
N ARG A 296 -29.66 -3.27 11.56
CA ARG A 296 -30.00 -4.51 12.28
C ARG A 296 -28.84 -5.11 13.07
N TYR A 297 -27.66 -4.56 12.90
CA TYR A 297 -26.44 -5.03 13.55
C TYR A 297 -25.99 -3.99 14.56
N ASP A 298 -25.56 -4.46 15.73
CA ASP A 298 -24.81 -3.63 16.66
C ASP A 298 -23.47 -3.18 16.04
N THR A 299 -22.93 -2.08 16.53
CA THR A 299 -21.69 -1.49 16.04
C THR A 299 -20.52 -2.48 16.10
N ALA A 300 -20.43 -3.32 17.14
CA ALA A 300 -19.40 -4.34 17.22
C ALA A 300 -19.58 -5.44 16.17
N THR A 301 -20.80 -5.93 15.98
CA THR A 301 -21.11 -6.97 14.99
C THR A 301 -20.87 -6.46 13.56
N MET A 302 -21.24 -5.21 13.27
CA MET A 302 -20.99 -4.58 11.97
C MET A 302 -19.50 -4.55 11.63
N ASN A 303 -18.65 -4.14 12.56
CA ASN A 303 -17.20 -4.08 12.34
C ASN A 303 -16.58 -5.49 12.18
N ASN A 304 -17.07 -6.49 12.92
CA ASN A 304 -16.67 -7.89 12.71
C ASN A 304 -17.05 -8.40 11.30
N LEU A 305 -18.25 -8.08 10.81
CA LEU A 305 -18.68 -8.45 9.47
C LEU A 305 -17.87 -7.74 8.38
N ALA A 306 -17.45 -6.50 8.63
CA ALA A 306 -16.60 -5.75 7.71
C ALA A 306 -15.23 -6.40 7.50
N ALA A 307 -14.74 -7.18 8.48
CA ALA A 307 -13.47 -7.91 8.40
C ALA A 307 -13.50 -9.07 7.38
N ILE A 308 -14.68 -9.55 6.95
CA ILE A 308 -14.82 -10.66 6.00
C ILE A 308 -14.17 -10.34 4.65
N SER A 309 -14.41 -9.13 4.15
CA SER A 309 -13.94 -8.69 2.83
C SER A 309 -12.40 -8.66 2.73
N PRO A 310 -11.65 -8.00 3.64
CA PRO A 310 -10.19 -8.08 3.64
C PRO A 310 -9.65 -9.50 3.91
N ALA A 311 -10.33 -10.32 4.73
CA ALA A 311 -9.91 -11.71 4.96
C ALA A 311 -9.92 -12.54 3.66
N LEU A 312 -10.99 -12.42 2.88
CA LEU A 312 -11.08 -13.07 1.56
C LEU A 312 -10.10 -12.47 0.56
N GLY A 313 -9.80 -11.18 0.68
CA GLY A 313 -8.75 -10.51 -0.09
C GLY A 313 -7.40 -11.21 -0.01
N ILE A 314 -7.00 -11.69 1.18
CA ILE A 314 -5.75 -12.47 1.36
C ILE A 314 -5.79 -13.74 0.50
N ALA A 315 -6.90 -14.47 0.53
CA ALA A 315 -7.05 -15.69 -0.26
C ALA A 315 -7.03 -15.39 -1.78
N PHE A 316 -7.70 -14.32 -2.22
CA PHE A 316 -7.66 -13.90 -3.63
C PHE A 316 -6.27 -13.52 -4.10
N VAL A 317 -5.53 -12.73 -3.30
CA VAL A 317 -4.15 -12.33 -3.61
C VAL A 317 -3.26 -13.56 -3.75
N LEU A 318 -3.34 -14.51 -2.83
CA LEU A 318 -2.56 -15.74 -2.91
C LEU A 318 -2.95 -16.56 -4.14
N LEU A 319 -4.24 -16.83 -4.35
CA LEU A 319 -4.70 -17.65 -5.48
C LEU A 319 -4.31 -17.06 -6.84
N ILE A 320 -4.52 -15.75 -7.02
CA ILE A 320 -4.23 -15.07 -8.29
C ILE A 320 -2.72 -15.02 -8.53
N ASN A 321 -1.91 -14.64 -7.53
CA ASN A 321 -0.46 -14.57 -7.69
C ASN A 321 0.15 -15.95 -7.96
N TYR A 322 -0.26 -16.99 -7.20
CA TYR A 322 0.21 -18.35 -7.46
C TYR A 322 -0.27 -18.87 -8.83
N SER A 323 -1.48 -18.52 -9.26
CA SER A 323 -1.97 -18.92 -10.59
C SER A 323 -1.20 -18.26 -11.72
N ALA A 324 -0.83 -16.98 -11.58
CA ALA A 324 -0.04 -16.23 -12.56
C ALA A 324 1.39 -16.76 -12.69
N ASP A 325 1.97 -17.26 -11.58
CA ASP A 325 3.33 -17.79 -11.57
C ASP A 325 3.43 -19.24 -12.09
N LEU A 326 2.35 -20.02 -12.01
CA LEU A 326 2.41 -21.47 -12.23
C LEU A 326 1.56 -21.99 -13.41
N TRP A 327 0.39 -21.40 -13.69
CA TRP A 327 -0.61 -22.01 -14.59
C TRP A 327 -1.14 -21.08 -15.69
N VAL A 328 -1.05 -19.76 -15.52
CA VAL A 328 -1.82 -18.79 -16.31
C VAL A 328 -0.93 -17.63 -16.77
N SER A 329 -1.04 -17.23 -18.05
CA SER A 329 -0.32 -16.06 -18.56
C SER A 329 -0.73 -14.78 -17.81
N ARG A 330 0.21 -13.84 -17.62
CA ARG A 330 -0.03 -12.60 -16.85
C ARG A 330 -1.30 -11.83 -17.27
N PRO A 331 -1.61 -11.65 -18.57
CA PRO A 331 -2.84 -10.97 -19.00
C PRO A 331 -4.11 -11.70 -18.58
N THR A 332 -4.07 -13.05 -18.60
CA THR A 332 -5.21 -13.89 -18.24
C THR A 332 -5.46 -13.84 -16.72
N ALA A 333 -4.40 -13.82 -15.91
CA ALA A 333 -4.53 -13.66 -14.45
C ALA A 333 -5.19 -12.32 -14.08
N ILE A 334 -4.77 -11.22 -14.73
CA ILE A 334 -5.38 -9.89 -14.57
C ILE A 334 -6.85 -9.91 -14.98
N THR A 335 -7.17 -10.59 -16.09
CA THR A 335 -8.54 -10.68 -16.60
C THR A 335 -9.45 -11.47 -15.66
N ILE A 336 -9.00 -12.59 -15.10
CA ILE A 336 -9.76 -13.39 -14.13
C ILE A 336 -10.06 -12.56 -12.87
N ALA A 337 -9.04 -11.93 -12.29
CA ALA A 337 -9.19 -11.06 -11.12
C ALA A 337 -10.16 -9.89 -11.39
N SER A 338 -10.01 -9.28 -12.57
CA SER A 338 -10.85 -8.18 -13.03
C SER A 338 -12.30 -8.63 -13.28
N ALA A 339 -12.53 -9.84 -13.76
CA ALA A 339 -13.87 -10.38 -13.99
C ALA A 339 -14.63 -10.58 -12.66
N PHE A 340 -13.95 -11.07 -11.63
CA PHE A 340 -14.51 -11.16 -10.28
C PHE A 340 -14.89 -9.78 -9.75
N ASN A 341 -13.97 -8.80 -9.82
CA ASN A 341 -14.23 -7.43 -9.39
C ASN A 341 -15.37 -6.78 -10.19
N PHE A 342 -15.37 -6.93 -11.51
CA PHE A 342 -16.42 -6.41 -12.41
C PHE A 342 -17.79 -6.96 -12.04
N THR A 343 -17.89 -8.27 -11.80
CA THR A 343 -19.14 -8.92 -11.39
C THR A 343 -19.66 -8.32 -10.08
N GLY A 344 -18.79 -8.11 -9.08
CA GLY A 344 -19.15 -7.44 -7.83
C GLY A 344 -19.65 -6.01 -8.07
N LEU A 345 -18.94 -5.22 -8.87
CA LEU A 345 -19.31 -3.83 -9.15
C LEU A 345 -20.63 -3.71 -9.93
N VAL A 346 -20.90 -4.62 -10.88
CA VAL A 346 -22.17 -4.64 -11.62
C VAL A 346 -23.35 -4.97 -10.71
N ILE A 347 -23.18 -5.95 -9.81
CA ILE A 347 -24.21 -6.28 -8.81
C ILE A 347 -24.51 -5.06 -7.91
N LEU A 348 -23.46 -4.35 -7.48
CA LEU A 348 -23.61 -3.13 -6.67
C LEU A 348 -24.21 -1.96 -7.46
N ALA A 349 -23.92 -1.85 -8.75
CA ALA A 349 -24.49 -0.82 -9.62
C ALA A 349 -26.00 -1.02 -9.86
N ILE A 350 -26.46 -2.26 -10.06
CA ILE A 350 -27.89 -2.58 -10.18
C ILE A 350 -28.62 -2.27 -8.86
N TRP A 351 -27.98 -2.57 -7.73
CA TRP A 351 -28.43 -2.32 -6.36
C TRP A 351 -29.69 -3.08 -5.90
N ASP A 352 -30.71 -3.21 -6.76
CA ASP A 352 -31.97 -3.90 -6.48
C ASP A 352 -31.83 -5.41 -6.71
N VAL A 353 -31.03 -6.04 -5.86
CA VAL A 353 -30.68 -7.47 -5.87
C VAL A 353 -30.85 -8.10 -4.48
N PRO A 354 -30.98 -9.44 -4.38
CA PRO A 354 -31.01 -10.12 -3.09
C PRO A 354 -29.81 -9.75 -2.23
N GLU A 355 -30.01 -9.68 -0.92
CA GLU A 355 -28.96 -9.25 0.00
C GLU A 355 -27.71 -10.16 -0.05
N ALA A 356 -27.91 -11.46 -0.26
CA ALA A 356 -26.82 -12.42 -0.46
C ALA A 356 -25.91 -12.02 -1.64
N ALA A 357 -26.47 -11.44 -2.71
CA ALA A 357 -25.68 -10.96 -3.84
C ALA A 357 -24.84 -9.73 -3.46
N LYS A 358 -25.33 -8.85 -2.58
CA LYS A 358 -24.55 -7.70 -2.06
C LYS A 358 -23.40 -8.16 -1.17
N TRP A 359 -23.64 -9.14 -0.29
CA TRP A 359 -22.56 -9.77 0.51
C TRP A 359 -21.48 -10.38 -0.38
N PHE A 360 -21.88 -11.12 -1.41
CA PHE A 360 -20.94 -11.66 -2.40
C PHE A 360 -20.16 -10.54 -3.10
N ALA A 361 -20.86 -9.51 -3.60
CA ALA A 361 -20.25 -8.42 -4.34
C ALA A 361 -19.18 -7.65 -3.53
N PHE A 362 -19.50 -7.27 -2.28
CA PHE A 362 -18.53 -6.62 -1.40
C PHE A 362 -17.38 -7.53 -0.95
N SER A 363 -17.63 -8.83 -0.84
CA SER A 363 -16.58 -9.81 -0.50
C SER A 363 -15.57 -9.99 -1.64
N VAL A 364 -16.05 -9.90 -2.88
CA VAL A 364 -15.23 -10.08 -4.08
C VAL A 364 -14.51 -8.79 -4.49
N SER A 365 -14.91 -7.61 -4.01
CA SER A 365 -14.26 -6.32 -4.31
C SER A 365 -12.75 -6.28 -4.02
N TYR A 366 -12.25 -7.04 -3.03
CA TYR A 366 -10.81 -7.10 -2.75
C TYR A 366 -9.99 -7.86 -3.80
N SER A 367 -10.63 -8.57 -4.73
CA SER A 367 -9.94 -9.19 -5.87
C SER A 367 -9.22 -8.16 -6.75
N ALA A 368 -9.67 -6.90 -6.77
CA ALA A 368 -8.98 -5.81 -7.46
C ALA A 368 -7.54 -5.63 -6.96
N VAL A 369 -7.30 -5.78 -5.64
CA VAL A 369 -5.98 -5.57 -5.04
C VAL A 369 -4.94 -6.57 -5.55
N ALA A 370 -5.36 -7.78 -5.89
CA ALA A 370 -4.47 -8.82 -6.41
C ALA A 370 -3.85 -8.44 -7.77
N VAL A 371 -4.52 -7.61 -8.57
CA VAL A 371 -4.02 -7.16 -9.88
C VAL A 371 -2.73 -6.33 -9.74
N SER A 372 -2.54 -5.60 -8.63
CA SER A 372 -1.35 -4.78 -8.39
C SER A 372 -0.05 -5.55 -8.58
N SER A 373 0.04 -6.76 -8.02
CA SER A 373 1.27 -7.55 -7.98
C SER A 373 1.69 -7.97 -9.39
N VAL A 374 0.73 -8.38 -10.22
CA VAL A 374 0.97 -8.80 -11.61
C VAL A 374 1.29 -7.59 -12.48
N LEU A 375 0.58 -6.47 -12.30
CA LEU A 375 0.80 -5.24 -13.07
C LEU A 375 2.20 -4.67 -12.84
N TYR A 376 2.60 -4.46 -11.59
CA TYR A 376 3.93 -3.95 -11.26
C TYR A 376 5.03 -4.94 -11.65
N GLY A 377 4.79 -6.24 -11.48
CA GLY A 377 5.70 -7.28 -11.93
C GLY A 377 5.97 -7.19 -13.44
N TRP A 378 4.93 -6.98 -14.24
CA TRP A 378 5.07 -6.88 -15.69
C TRP A 378 5.66 -5.54 -16.13
N ALA A 379 5.28 -4.42 -15.51
CA ALA A 379 5.90 -3.11 -15.73
C ALA A 379 7.42 -3.15 -15.50
N ASN A 380 7.88 -3.91 -14.50
CA ASN A 380 9.30 -4.13 -14.24
C ASN A 380 10.02 -4.86 -15.38
N VAL A 381 9.34 -5.79 -16.08
CA VAL A 381 9.91 -6.55 -17.21
C VAL A 381 9.94 -5.69 -18.48
N ILE A 382 8.90 -4.90 -18.73
CA ILE A 382 8.85 -3.96 -19.87
C ILE A 382 10.00 -2.94 -19.82
N LEU A 383 10.40 -2.54 -18.61
CA LEU A 383 11.46 -1.56 -18.36
C LEU A 383 12.81 -2.21 -18.02
N LYS A 384 13.07 -3.45 -18.46
CA LYS A 384 14.29 -4.20 -18.10
C LYS A 384 15.60 -3.57 -18.60
N ASP A 385 15.54 -2.76 -19.66
CA ASP A 385 16.72 -2.25 -20.36
C ASP A 385 17.56 -1.27 -19.54
N ASN A 386 16.92 -0.50 -18.64
CA ASN A 386 17.59 0.54 -17.88
C ASN A 386 17.08 0.61 -16.43
N ILE A 387 17.96 0.27 -15.48
CA ILE A 387 17.63 0.14 -14.06
C ILE A 387 17.19 1.49 -13.46
N GLU A 388 17.84 2.59 -13.82
CA GLU A 388 17.56 3.94 -13.29
C GLU A 388 16.21 4.46 -13.80
N GLU A 389 16.00 4.33 -15.10
CA GLU A 389 14.76 4.73 -15.78
C GLU A 389 13.56 3.93 -15.28
N ARG A 390 13.75 2.62 -15.06
CA ARG A 390 12.74 1.74 -14.47
C ARG A 390 12.30 2.20 -13.08
N ALA A 391 13.25 2.40 -12.17
CA ALA A 391 12.92 2.76 -10.79
C ALA A 391 12.16 4.08 -10.72
N LEU A 392 12.61 5.09 -11.47
CA LEU A 392 11.96 6.40 -11.50
C LEU A 392 10.59 6.36 -12.20
N THR A 393 10.45 5.58 -13.27
CA THR A 393 9.16 5.37 -13.96
C THR A 393 8.13 4.74 -13.04
N LEU A 394 8.50 3.69 -12.29
CA LEU A 394 7.58 3.02 -11.35
C LEU A 394 7.11 3.96 -10.22
N ILE A 395 8.01 4.81 -9.71
CA ILE A 395 7.66 5.82 -8.70
C ILE A 395 6.70 6.86 -9.29
N LEU A 396 7.02 7.40 -10.48
CA LEU A 396 6.22 8.42 -11.13
C LEU A 396 4.84 7.90 -11.53
N MET A 397 4.74 6.69 -12.09
CA MET A 397 3.45 6.10 -12.44
C MET A 397 2.58 5.90 -11.20
N THR A 398 3.13 5.33 -10.13
CA THR A 398 2.37 5.12 -8.88
C THR A 398 1.92 6.44 -8.27
N ALA A 399 2.77 7.48 -8.28
CA ALA A 399 2.44 8.79 -7.76
C ALA A 399 1.33 9.48 -8.56
N ILE A 400 1.39 9.43 -9.89
CA ILE A 400 0.36 9.99 -10.78
C ILE A 400 -0.95 9.22 -10.58
N SER A 401 -0.91 7.89 -10.60
CA SER A 401 -2.12 7.06 -10.42
C SER A 401 -2.75 7.25 -9.05
N THR A 402 -1.95 7.32 -7.98
CA THR A 402 -2.45 7.58 -6.61
C THR A 402 -3.07 8.97 -6.50
N SER A 403 -2.56 9.97 -7.22
CA SER A 403 -3.13 11.33 -7.22
C SER A 403 -4.59 11.35 -7.72
N THR A 404 -4.96 10.42 -8.59
CA THR A 404 -6.33 10.31 -9.10
C THR A 404 -7.34 9.94 -8.00
N ASN A 405 -6.91 9.17 -7.00
CA ASN A 405 -7.70 8.84 -5.81
C ASN A 405 -7.95 10.05 -4.88
N ALA A 406 -7.28 11.19 -5.07
CA ALA A 406 -7.57 12.39 -4.29
C ALA A 406 -8.92 13.02 -4.69
N TRP A 407 -9.21 13.09 -5.99
CA TRP A 407 -10.34 13.88 -6.50
C TRP A 407 -11.46 13.04 -7.11
N ILE A 408 -11.18 11.84 -7.63
CA ILE A 408 -12.22 11.00 -8.24
C ILE A 408 -13.26 10.52 -7.22
N PRO A 409 -12.90 10.02 -6.02
CA PRO A 409 -13.89 9.62 -5.02
C PRO A 409 -14.84 10.73 -4.61
N LEU A 410 -14.39 12.00 -4.61
CA LEU A 410 -15.25 13.16 -4.33
C LEU A 410 -16.37 13.34 -5.36
N LEU A 411 -16.13 12.95 -6.60
CA LEU A 411 -17.07 13.08 -7.72
C LEU A 411 -18.00 11.87 -7.83
N VAL A 412 -17.44 10.66 -7.66
CA VAL A 412 -18.13 9.41 -8.00
C VAL A 412 -18.65 8.66 -6.77
N TYR A 413 -18.08 8.88 -5.59
CA TYR A 413 -18.53 8.27 -4.32
C TYR A 413 -18.94 9.32 -3.27
N PRO A 414 -19.81 10.30 -3.59
CA PRO A 414 -20.22 11.29 -2.60
C PRO A 414 -20.98 10.60 -1.46
N THR A 415 -20.59 10.88 -0.21
CA THR A 415 -21.17 10.23 0.99
C THR A 415 -22.68 10.45 1.10
N VAL A 416 -23.23 11.53 0.52
CA VAL A 416 -24.68 11.75 0.46
C VAL A 416 -25.44 10.72 -0.37
N GLU A 417 -24.78 10.09 -1.35
CA GLU A 417 -25.37 9.02 -2.17
C GLU A 417 -25.15 7.62 -1.54
N SER A 418 -24.57 7.58 -0.33
CA SER A 418 -24.41 6.35 0.44
C SER A 418 -25.78 5.75 0.80
N PRO A 419 -25.93 4.41 0.76
CA PRO A 419 -24.92 3.40 0.43
C PRO A 419 -24.93 2.96 -1.04
N ARG A 420 -25.79 3.55 -1.89
CA ARG A 420 -26.04 3.08 -3.27
C ARG A 420 -24.99 3.52 -4.27
N PHE A 421 -24.36 4.68 -4.07
CA PHE A 421 -23.30 5.24 -4.93
C PHE A 421 -23.49 4.95 -6.44
N PRO A 422 -24.62 5.37 -7.04
CA PRO A 422 -25.01 4.96 -8.40
C PRO A 422 -23.97 5.31 -9.46
N LYS A 423 -23.26 6.44 -9.29
CA LYS A 423 -22.18 6.85 -10.20
C LYS A 423 -20.90 6.07 -9.95
N GLY A 424 -20.57 5.83 -8.68
CA GLY A 424 -19.31 5.24 -8.25
C GLY A 424 -19.12 3.82 -8.77
N TYR A 425 -20.09 2.94 -8.54
CA TYR A 425 -19.98 1.54 -8.97
C TYR A 425 -19.93 1.40 -10.49
N VAL A 426 -20.70 2.21 -11.22
CA VAL A 426 -20.65 2.23 -12.69
C VAL A 426 -19.30 2.75 -13.18
N TYR A 427 -18.79 3.83 -12.60
CA TYR A 427 -17.48 4.38 -12.92
C TYR A 427 -16.37 3.33 -12.74
N SER A 428 -16.29 2.71 -11.55
CA SER A 428 -15.28 1.70 -11.28
C SER A 428 -15.43 0.47 -12.20
N ALA A 429 -16.65 0.06 -12.55
CA ALA A 429 -16.88 -1.03 -13.50
C ALA A 429 -16.35 -0.69 -14.90
N VAL A 430 -16.57 0.54 -15.37
CA VAL A 430 -16.01 1.02 -16.65
C VAL A 430 -14.48 1.05 -16.59
N MET A 431 -13.88 1.50 -15.47
CA MET A 431 -12.44 1.48 -15.28
C MET A 431 -11.85 0.06 -15.33
N VAL A 432 -12.58 -0.95 -14.83
CA VAL A 432 -12.18 -2.36 -14.97
C VAL A 432 -12.17 -2.80 -16.43
N VAL A 433 -13.17 -2.42 -17.22
CA VAL A 433 -13.19 -2.73 -18.67
C VAL A 433 -12.01 -2.04 -19.37
N CYS A 434 -11.75 -0.77 -19.08
CA CYS A 434 -10.60 -0.04 -19.60
C CYS A 434 -9.27 -0.67 -19.19
N LEU A 435 -9.15 -1.16 -17.95
CA LEU A 435 -7.98 -1.88 -17.46
C LEU A 435 -7.73 -3.15 -18.27
N VAL A 436 -8.77 -3.98 -18.50
CA VAL A 436 -8.63 -5.22 -19.28
C VAL A 436 -8.24 -4.91 -20.72
N ILE A 437 -8.89 -3.93 -21.36
CA ILE A 437 -8.54 -3.50 -22.73
C ILE A 437 -7.07 -3.05 -22.79
N MET A 438 -6.64 -2.19 -21.88
CA MET A 438 -5.24 -1.75 -21.82
C MET A 438 -4.27 -2.89 -21.55
N THR A 439 -4.66 -3.86 -20.72
CA THR A 439 -3.84 -5.05 -20.43
C THR A 439 -3.59 -5.86 -21.70
N TYR A 440 -4.59 -6.03 -22.56
CA TYR A 440 -4.42 -6.70 -23.85
C TYR A 440 -3.65 -5.84 -24.86
N ILE A 441 -3.80 -4.52 -24.86
CA ILE A 441 -2.97 -3.62 -25.67
C ILE A 441 -1.49 -3.76 -25.27
N VAL A 442 -1.18 -3.75 -23.98
CA VAL A 442 0.17 -3.99 -23.45
C VAL A 442 0.65 -5.38 -23.86
N SER A 443 -0.21 -6.40 -23.82
CA SER A 443 0.12 -7.75 -24.28
C SER A 443 0.46 -7.83 -25.77
N LEU A 444 -0.20 -7.03 -26.61
CA LEU A 444 0.07 -6.98 -28.05
C LEU A 444 1.37 -6.24 -28.36
N LEU A 445 1.68 -5.20 -27.58
CA LEU A 445 2.88 -4.37 -27.78
C LEU A 445 4.15 -5.04 -27.24
N PHE A 446 4.07 -5.72 -26.10
CA PHE A 446 5.23 -6.23 -25.38
C PHE A 446 5.24 -7.76 -25.24
N GLY A 447 4.25 -8.48 -25.78
CA GLY A 447 4.11 -9.93 -25.60
C GLY A 447 3.54 -10.32 -24.23
N SER A 448 3.02 -11.53 -24.10
CA SER A 448 2.36 -12.02 -22.88
C SER A 448 3.30 -12.19 -21.66
N ASP A 449 4.61 -12.30 -21.91
CA ASP A 449 5.63 -12.56 -20.88
C ASP A 449 6.63 -11.38 -20.68
N GLY A 450 6.56 -10.35 -21.53
CA GLY A 450 7.52 -9.24 -21.62
C GLY A 450 8.67 -9.54 -22.58
#